data_AF-A0A959CS69-F1
#
_entry.id   AF-A0A959CS69-F1
#
_cell.length_a   1.000
_cell.length_b   1.000
_cell.length_c   1.000
_cell.angle_alpha   90.00
_cell.angle_beta   90.00
_cell.angle_gamma   90.00
#
_symmetry.space_group_name_H-M   'P 1'
#
loop_
_entity.id
_entity.type
_entity.pdbx_description
1 polymer ?
#
loop_
_entity_poly.entity_id
_entity_poly.type
_entity_poly.pdbx_seq_one_letter_code
_entity_poly.pdbx_strand_id
1 'polypeptide(L)'
;MIRNLTLTLLSLFLLSLPRASAQNIGKLYFLDDDNLLATLDPNTADGNPISPAAVFSGTLAPGTVAVDAEGNRLFFVVADTAQGTLLITVDLDTGIAAPPFILSFSPSFLAYHCQDSLLYAVDGTNTLVSIDPESGAATAIAPVAPPAIDSTTFTLDPYGNRLFFINSGPLSLELFALSTETGEVLTRLDIGDDISFSNMKYNCRDGQLYGLLDTGPATFARLDPVSATITPLSGPVAPGSFLANSHSLSQSRQAYTFSGIDENGTARLYTLALADGAILSQPAIGPNYFLNNGIAYANRCSAEADFGITSACAGEATSFTNTSTLGASLLWNFGDPASGEANTSTEANPTHVYNNPGVYTITLIATDCGADTLSKELQVIGLADSPFPDSTLACKDDFPVTLNAFTPGTEGATYLWQDGSADSTFIVEEADIPLEATVEITLGACVSEFTTFVDLAPDTDCPCLLEMPSAFTPNGDTHNDFFGPVDRNCRIKAGSYTLRVYNRWGEVVFEGTDPDALGWDGNFNNEPQPSEVYFYTLQYISETDQGDVPGEKNGDVTLLR
;
A
#
# COMPACT_ATOMS: atom_id res chain seq x y z
N MET A 1 31.36 -35.19 2.49
CA MET A 1 30.51 -36.03 1.61
C MET A 1 29.12 -36.05 2.23
N ILE A 2 28.41 -34.92 2.15
CA ILE A 2 27.42 -34.53 1.12
C ILE A 2 26.10 -35.31 1.26
N ARG A 3 25.05 -34.60 1.71
CA ARG A 3 23.76 -34.36 1.03
C ARG A 3 22.82 -33.69 2.05
N ASN A 4 22.80 -32.35 2.15
CA ASN A 4 21.95 -31.42 1.38
C ASN A 4 20.51 -31.92 1.24
N LEU A 5 19.65 -31.52 2.18
CA LEU A 5 18.21 -31.40 1.96
C LEU A 5 17.96 -29.96 1.51
N THR A 6 17.72 -29.79 0.21
CA THR A 6 17.29 -28.53 -0.39
C THR A 6 15.86 -28.22 0.05
N LEU A 7 15.69 -27.08 0.72
CA LEU A 7 14.42 -26.37 0.85
C LEU A 7 14.06 -25.86 -0.56
N THR A 8 13.17 -26.55 -1.26
CA THR A 8 12.59 -26.02 -2.49
C THR A 8 11.47 -25.08 -2.10
N LEU A 9 11.66 -23.78 -2.34
CA LEU A 9 10.60 -22.77 -2.33
C LEU A 9 9.44 -23.28 -3.19
N LEU A 10 8.32 -23.59 -2.55
CA LEU A 10 7.05 -23.76 -3.23
C LEU A 10 6.63 -22.35 -3.67
N SER A 11 6.81 -22.06 -4.96
CA SER A 11 6.17 -20.93 -5.62
C SER A 11 4.67 -21.13 -5.48
N LEU A 12 4.09 -20.48 -4.48
CA LEU A 12 2.66 -20.38 -4.29
C LEU A 12 2.14 -19.58 -5.50
N PHE A 13 1.76 -20.28 -6.56
CA PHE A 13 0.87 -19.74 -7.57
C PHE A 13 -0.37 -19.27 -6.81
N LEU A 14 -0.50 -17.95 -6.67
CA LEU A 14 -1.74 -17.27 -6.32
C LEU A 14 -2.75 -17.56 -7.44
N LEU A 15 -3.29 -18.77 -7.44
CA LEU A 15 -4.59 -19.05 -8.01
C LEU A 15 -5.55 -18.20 -7.19
N SER A 16 -6.00 -17.09 -7.78
CA SER A 16 -7.18 -16.39 -7.31
C SER A 16 -8.26 -17.43 -7.08
N LEU A 17 -8.62 -17.66 -5.81
CA LEU A 17 -9.82 -18.40 -5.48
C LEU A 17 -10.98 -17.79 -6.28
N PRO A 18 -11.87 -18.61 -6.86
CA PRO A 18 -12.93 -18.11 -7.72
C PRO A 18 -13.74 -17.08 -6.93
N ARG A 19 -13.75 -15.83 -7.42
CA ARG A 19 -14.58 -14.73 -6.92
C ARG A 19 -16.01 -15.23 -6.74
N ALA A 20 -16.62 -15.00 -5.56
CA ALA A 20 -18.07 -14.87 -5.51
C ALA A 20 -18.49 -13.80 -6.54
N SER A 21 -19.46 -14.13 -7.38
CA SER A 21 -19.98 -13.22 -8.39
C SER A 21 -20.47 -11.94 -7.72
N ALA A 22 -19.87 -10.80 -8.06
CA ALA A 22 -20.31 -9.47 -7.61
C ALA A 22 -21.77 -9.16 -7.99
N GLN A 23 -22.43 -9.99 -8.82
CA GLN A 23 -23.80 -9.79 -9.31
C GLN A 23 -24.90 -10.06 -8.28
N ASN A 24 -24.59 -10.78 -7.19
CA ASN A 24 -25.57 -11.18 -6.16
C ASN A 24 -25.48 -10.38 -4.86
N ILE A 25 -24.37 -9.66 -4.69
CA ILE A 25 -24.17 -8.77 -3.55
C ILE A 25 -25.14 -7.59 -3.68
N GLY A 26 -25.81 -7.26 -2.58
CA GLY A 26 -26.68 -6.09 -2.53
C GLY A 26 -28.15 -6.33 -2.90
N LYS A 27 -28.53 -7.60 -3.10
CA LYS A 27 -29.92 -8.02 -3.31
C LYS A 27 -30.51 -8.59 -2.02
N LEU A 28 -31.82 -8.41 -1.87
CA LEU A 28 -32.59 -9.12 -0.85
C LEU A 28 -33.09 -10.44 -1.43
N TYR A 29 -32.98 -11.50 -0.65
CA TYR A 29 -33.52 -12.81 -0.96
C TYR A 29 -34.70 -13.09 -0.06
N PHE A 30 -35.79 -13.58 -0.66
CA PHE A 30 -37.00 -13.94 0.04
C PHE A 30 -37.74 -15.05 -0.72
N LEU A 31 -38.63 -15.75 -0.02
CA LEU A 31 -39.59 -16.66 -0.63
C LEU A 31 -40.93 -15.95 -0.76
N ASP A 32 -41.53 -15.97 -1.95
CA ASP A 32 -42.88 -15.45 -2.18
C ASP A 32 -43.97 -16.41 -1.64
N ASP A 33 -45.23 -16.01 -1.81
CA ASP A 33 -46.39 -16.76 -1.31
C ASP A 33 -46.55 -18.15 -1.96
N ASP A 34 -45.91 -18.37 -3.11
CA ASP A 34 -45.87 -19.65 -3.83
C ASP A 34 -44.60 -20.47 -3.47
N ASN A 35 -43.85 -20.06 -2.43
CA ASN A 35 -42.55 -20.59 -2.04
C ASN A 35 -41.51 -20.54 -3.18
N LEU A 36 -41.58 -19.54 -4.05
CA LEU A 36 -40.59 -19.29 -5.08
C LEU A 36 -39.47 -18.42 -4.53
N LEU A 37 -38.22 -18.82 -4.77
CA LEU A 37 -37.09 -17.97 -4.46
C LEU A 37 -37.00 -16.78 -5.42
N ALA A 38 -37.06 -15.58 -4.86
CA ALA A 38 -37.00 -14.34 -5.61
C ALA A 38 -35.96 -13.38 -5.00
N THR A 39 -35.51 -12.45 -5.85
CA THR A 39 -34.69 -11.31 -5.41
C THR A 39 -35.51 -10.03 -5.44
N LEU A 40 -35.25 -9.13 -4.50
CA LEU A 40 -35.84 -7.79 -4.44
C LEU A 40 -34.72 -6.74 -4.40
N ASP A 41 -34.82 -5.69 -5.22
CA ASP A 41 -34.01 -4.49 -5.01
C ASP A 41 -34.57 -3.70 -3.81
N PRO A 42 -33.75 -3.40 -2.79
CA PRO A 42 -34.23 -2.73 -1.59
C PRO A 42 -34.67 -1.26 -1.80
N ASN A 43 -34.28 -0.63 -2.91
CA ASN A 43 -34.63 0.76 -3.20
C ASN A 43 -35.92 0.88 -4.01
N THR A 44 -36.12 -0.02 -4.97
CA THR A 44 -37.26 0.07 -5.91
C THR A 44 -38.38 -0.94 -5.62
N ALA A 45 -38.11 -1.96 -4.80
CA ALA A 45 -38.94 -3.16 -4.69
C ALA A 45 -39.18 -3.87 -6.03
N ASP A 46 -38.30 -3.67 -7.02
CA ASP A 46 -38.35 -4.44 -8.25
C ASP A 46 -37.90 -5.87 -7.93
N GLY A 47 -38.85 -6.79 -8.03
CA GLY A 47 -38.63 -8.21 -7.82
C GLY A 47 -38.29 -8.93 -9.12
N ASN A 48 -37.28 -9.79 -9.11
CA ASN A 48 -37.05 -10.74 -10.20
C ASN A 48 -36.98 -12.16 -9.62
N PRO A 49 -37.75 -13.13 -10.15
CA PRO A 49 -37.58 -14.53 -9.78
C PRO A 49 -36.16 -14.98 -10.15
N ILE A 50 -35.53 -15.77 -9.28
CA ILE A 50 -34.24 -16.38 -9.62
C ILE A 50 -34.53 -17.48 -10.65
N SER A 51 -33.76 -17.53 -11.74
CA SER A 51 -33.97 -18.50 -12.83
C SER A 51 -32.78 -19.45 -12.95
N PRO A 52 -32.98 -20.78 -12.90
CA PRO A 52 -34.27 -21.47 -12.75
C PRO A 52 -34.85 -21.28 -11.35
N ALA A 53 -36.17 -21.11 -11.28
CA ALA A 53 -36.83 -20.88 -10.00
C ALA A 53 -37.00 -22.21 -9.28
N ALA A 54 -36.32 -22.38 -8.16
CA ALA A 54 -36.54 -23.52 -7.30
C ALA A 54 -37.88 -23.33 -6.57
N VAL A 55 -38.80 -24.27 -6.79
CA VAL A 55 -40.12 -24.32 -6.13
C VAL A 55 -40.02 -25.33 -5.00
N PHE A 56 -40.38 -24.91 -3.79
CA PHE A 56 -40.29 -25.77 -2.61
C PHE A 56 -41.67 -26.19 -2.12
N SER A 57 -41.82 -27.47 -1.76
CA SER A 57 -42.99 -27.93 -1.02
C SER A 57 -42.78 -27.67 0.48
N GLY A 58 -43.82 -27.17 1.16
CA GLY A 58 -43.77 -26.90 2.59
C GLY A 58 -44.06 -25.44 2.95
N THR A 59 -43.92 -25.11 4.22
CA THR A 59 -44.05 -23.74 4.73
C THR A 59 -42.73 -23.35 5.35
N LEU A 60 -42.18 -22.18 5.00
CA LEU A 60 -40.94 -21.73 5.61
C LEU A 60 -41.12 -21.56 7.12
N ALA A 61 -40.15 -22.03 7.91
CA ALA A 61 -40.10 -21.69 9.32
C ALA A 61 -39.71 -20.19 9.45
N PRO A 62 -40.42 -19.39 10.25
CA PRO A 62 -40.05 -17.99 10.44
C PRO A 62 -38.65 -17.85 11.05
N GLY A 63 -37.85 -16.91 10.55
CA GLY A 63 -36.52 -16.62 11.11
C GLY A 63 -35.40 -17.61 10.72
N THR A 64 -35.68 -18.59 9.86
CA THR A 64 -34.71 -19.63 9.46
C THR A 64 -34.15 -19.41 8.06
N VAL A 65 -33.64 -18.20 7.79
CA VAL A 65 -32.94 -17.88 6.54
C VAL A 65 -31.54 -17.37 6.88
N ALA A 66 -30.53 -17.98 6.27
CA ALA A 66 -29.13 -17.59 6.44
C ALA A 66 -28.45 -17.48 5.07
N VAL A 67 -27.42 -16.64 4.98
CA VAL A 67 -26.66 -16.43 3.73
C VAL A 67 -25.18 -16.58 4.02
N ASP A 68 -24.51 -17.35 3.17
CA ASP A 68 -23.07 -17.33 2.99
C ASP A 68 -22.76 -16.47 1.77
N ALA A 69 -22.38 -15.21 2.01
CA ALA A 69 -22.13 -14.25 0.93
C ALA A 69 -20.81 -14.49 0.20
N GLU A 70 -19.84 -15.18 0.82
CA GLU A 70 -18.55 -15.50 0.21
C GLU A 70 -18.64 -16.76 -0.65
N GLY A 71 -19.32 -17.79 -0.16
CA GLY A 71 -19.64 -18.98 -0.94
C GLY A 71 -20.83 -18.81 -1.88
N ASN A 72 -21.53 -17.66 -1.82
CA ASN A 72 -22.69 -17.33 -2.65
C ASN A 72 -23.83 -18.36 -2.52
N ARG A 73 -24.16 -18.73 -1.28
CA ARG A 73 -25.18 -19.72 -0.93
C ARG A 73 -26.25 -19.12 -0.04
N LEU A 74 -27.49 -19.52 -0.27
CA LEU A 74 -28.62 -19.22 0.58
C LEU A 74 -29.10 -20.50 1.26
N PHE A 75 -29.33 -20.42 2.56
CA PHE A 75 -29.86 -21.51 3.37
C PHE A 75 -31.22 -21.12 3.91
N PHE A 76 -32.16 -22.04 3.88
CA PHE A 76 -33.42 -21.87 4.55
C PHE A 76 -34.03 -23.19 5.00
N VAL A 77 -34.91 -23.11 5.99
CA VAL A 77 -35.58 -24.29 6.56
C VAL A 77 -37.08 -24.25 6.29
N VAL A 78 -37.59 -25.30 5.66
CA VAL A 78 -39.03 -25.48 5.42
C VAL A 78 -39.59 -26.63 6.25
N ALA A 79 -40.81 -26.47 6.73
CA ALA A 79 -41.62 -27.53 7.30
C ALA A 79 -42.48 -28.16 6.18
N ASP A 80 -42.16 -29.38 5.79
CA ASP A 80 -42.90 -30.14 4.79
C ASP A 80 -43.77 -31.21 5.47
N THR A 81 -45.04 -31.27 5.07
CA THR A 81 -46.02 -32.20 5.67
C THR A 81 -45.74 -33.69 5.42
N ALA A 82 -44.97 -34.03 4.39
CA ALA A 82 -44.62 -35.39 4.01
C ALA A 82 -43.19 -35.77 4.42
N GLN A 83 -42.26 -34.80 4.41
CA GLN A 83 -40.83 -35.06 4.61
C GLN A 83 -40.28 -34.55 5.96
N GLY A 84 -41.06 -33.77 6.72
CA GLY A 84 -40.63 -33.18 7.99
C GLY A 84 -39.91 -31.85 7.80
N THR A 85 -38.99 -31.52 8.71
CA THR A 85 -38.18 -30.29 8.60
C THR A 85 -37.04 -30.50 7.61
N LEU A 86 -36.93 -29.65 6.59
CA LEU A 86 -35.92 -29.72 5.54
C LEU A 86 -35.00 -28.50 5.58
N LEU A 87 -33.69 -28.72 5.61
CA LEU A 87 -32.67 -27.72 5.31
C LEU A 87 -32.40 -27.73 3.81
N ILE A 88 -32.57 -26.58 3.16
CA ILE A 88 -32.34 -26.40 1.73
C ILE A 88 -31.21 -25.41 1.53
N THR A 89 -30.28 -25.78 0.66
CA THR A 89 -29.18 -24.93 0.20
C THR A 89 -29.40 -24.58 -1.26
N VAL A 90 -29.33 -23.29 -1.59
CA VAL A 90 -29.43 -22.78 -2.95
C VAL A 90 -28.14 -22.06 -3.32
N ASP A 91 -27.58 -22.44 -4.46
CA ASP A 91 -26.50 -21.70 -5.11
C ASP A 91 -27.09 -20.43 -5.75
N LEU A 92 -26.62 -19.26 -5.34
CA LEU A 92 -27.20 -17.98 -5.76
C LEU A 92 -26.80 -17.58 -7.19
N ASP A 93 -25.72 -18.13 -7.76
CA ASP A 93 -25.32 -17.86 -9.15
C ASP A 93 -26.21 -18.60 -10.14
N THR A 94 -26.56 -19.83 -9.80
CA THR A 94 -27.33 -20.73 -10.66
C THR A 94 -28.81 -20.75 -10.31
N GLY A 95 -29.19 -20.37 -9.08
CA GLY A 95 -30.55 -20.53 -8.56
C GLY A 95 -30.95 -21.97 -8.25
N ILE A 96 -30.03 -22.92 -8.38
CA ILE A 96 -30.31 -24.35 -8.23
C ILE A 96 -30.21 -24.76 -6.76
N ALA A 97 -31.24 -25.45 -6.27
CA ALA A 97 -31.23 -26.06 -4.96
C ALA A 97 -30.47 -27.40 -4.97
N ALA A 98 -29.59 -27.59 -4.00
CA ALA A 98 -29.02 -28.89 -3.68
C ALA A 98 -30.11 -29.83 -3.09
N PRO A 99 -29.92 -31.16 -3.12
CA PRO A 99 -30.82 -32.08 -2.42
C PRO A 99 -30.98 -31.70 -0.94
N PRO A 100 -32.22 -31.60 -0.41
CA PRO A 100 -32.44 -31.15 0.95
C PRO A 100 -31.99 -32.18 1.99
N PHE A 101 -31.57 -31.70 3.15
CA PHE A 101 -31.31 -32.54 4.32
C PHE A 101 -32.51 -32.53 5.27
N ILE A 102 -32.88 -33.71 5.79
CA ILE A 102 -33.95 -33.82 6.78
C ILE A 102 -33.36 -33.54 8.17
N LEU A 103 -33.86 -32.52 8.85
CA LEU A 103 -33.52 -32.19 10.23
C LEU A 103 -34.44 -32.94 11.21
N SER A 104 -33.88 -33.40 12.33
CA SER A 104 -34.63 -34.07 13.40
C SER A 104 -35.38 -33.11 14.33
N PHE A 105 -35.24 -31.80 14.11
CA PHE A 105 -35.83 -30.73 14.91
C PHE A 105 -36.34 -29.61 14.01
N SER A 106 -37.13 -28.69 14.56
CA SER A 106 -37.55 -27.46 13.89
C SER A 106 -36.80 -26.28 14.53
N PRO A 107 -35.87 -25.63 13.81
CA PRO A 107 -35.13 -24.50 14.32
C PRO A 107 -36.01 -23.25 14.38
N SER A 108 -35.78 -22.42 15.39
CA SER A 108 -36.45 -21.12 15.57
C SER A 108 -35.61 -19.95 15.04
N PHE A 109 -34.33 -20.20 14.75
CA PHE A 109 -33.33 -19.27 14.27
C PHE A 109 -32.34 -20.02 13.38
N LEU A 110 -31.80 -19.35 12.37
CA LEU A 110 -30.70 -19.86 11.56
C LEU A 110 -29.74 -18.72 11.23
N ALA A 111 -28.45 -18.91 11.47
CA ALA A 111 -27.41 -18.02 10.98
C ALA A 111 -26.20 -18.80 10.48
N TYR A 112 -25.54 -18.28 9.45
CA TYR A 112 -24.31 -18.85 8.92
C TYR A 112 -23.10 -18.23 9.62
N HIS A 113 -22.20 -19.07 10.09
CA HIS A 113 -20.95 -18.70 10.73
C HIS A 113 -19.81 -18.98 9.75
N CYS A 114 -19.20 -17.91 9.27
CA CYS A 114 -18.22 -17.97 8.19
C CYS A 114 -16.84 -18.52 8.62
N GLN A 115 -16.46 -18.42 9.90
CA GLN A 115 -15.13 -18.88 10.35
C GLN A 115 -14.99 -20.40 10.36
N ASP A 116 -16.05 -21.13 10.75
CA ASP A 116 -16.08 -22.59 10.79
C ASP A 116 -16.93 -23.20 9.67
N SER A 117 -17.56 -22.36 8.84
CA SER A 117 -18.46 -22.75 7.76
C SER A 117 -19.68 -23.56 8.22
N LEU A 118 -20.15 -23.35 9.45
CA LEU A 118 -21.32 -24.02 10.01
C LEU A 118 -22.56 -23.10 10.04
N LEU A 119 -23.73 -23.71 10.06
CA LEU A 119 -24.98 -23.04 10.42
C LEU A 119 -25.23 -23.19 11.92
N TYR A 120 -25.61 -22.11 12.60
CA TYR A 120 -26.02 -22.14 14.00
C TYR A 120 -27.53 -21.93 14.11
N ALA A 121 -28.16 -22.75 14.94
CA ALA A 121 -29.59 -22.74 15.16
C ALA A 121 -29.94 -22.97 16.63
N VAL A 122 -31.14 -22.56 17.03
CA VAL A 122 -31.73 -22.93 18.32
C VAL A 122 -32.91 -23.83 18.07
N ASP A 123 -32.85 -25.05 18.61
CA ASP A 123 -33.90 -26.04 18.45
C ASP A 123 -35.11 -25.76 19.35
N GLY A 124 -36.21 -26.51 19.16
CA GLY A 124 -37.42 -26.38 19.95
C GLY A 124 -37.28 -26.74 21.45
N THR A 125 -36.11 -27.22 21.88
CA THR A 125 -35.79 -27.51 23.29
C THR A 125 -34.95 -26.41 23.94
N ASN A 126 -34.73 -25.28 23.25
CA ASN A 126 -33.78 -24.24 23.65
C ASN A 126 -32.33 -24.75 23.72
N THR A 127 -31.92 -25.60 22.79
CA THR A 127 -30.52 -26.03 22.67
C THR A 127 -29.87 -25.33 21.48
N LEU A 128 -28.67 -24.77 21.69
CA LEU A 128 -27.81 -24.28 20.61
C LEU A 128 -27.22 -25.48 19.86
N VAL A 129 -27.38 -25.47 18.54
CA VAL A 129 -26.98 -26.57 17.66
C VAL A 129 -26.18 -26.00 16.50
N SER A 130 -25.05 -26.64 16.16
CA SER A 130 -24.38 -26.41 14.87
C SER A 130 -24.87 -27.42 13.84
N ILE A 131 -24.96 -27.01 12.58
CA ILE A 131 -25.36 -27.83 11.45
C ILE A 131 -24.31 -27.68 10.37
N ASP A 132 -23.73 -28.78 9.92
CA ASP A 132 -22.85 -28.81 8.75
C ASP A 132 -23.73 -28.69 7.48
N PRO A 133 -23.61 -27.59 6.71
CA PRO A 133 -24.43 -27.38 5.52
C PRO A 133 -24.13 -28.36 4.38
N GLU A 134 -22.99 -29.06 4.40
CA GLU A 134 -22.60 -30.02 3.36
C GLU A 134 -23.15 -31.43 3.60
N SER A 135 -23.45 -31.76 4.86
CA SER A 135 -23.92 -33.11 5.24
C SER A 135 -25.29 -33.12 5.93
N GLY A 136 -25.79 -31.96 6.35
CA GLY A 136 -26.98 -31.82 7.19
C GLY A 136 -26.79 -32.34 8.61
N ALA A 137 -25.58 -32.74 8.99
CA ALA A 137 -25.30 -33.28 10.32
C ALA A 137 -25.43 -32.17 11.38
N ALA A 138 -26.31 -32.39 12.35
CA ALA A 138 -26.55 -31.46 13.44
C ALA A 138 -25.89 -31.94 14.74
N THR A 139 -25.14 -31.06 15.40
CA THR A 139 -24.44 -31.34 16.66
C THR A 139 -24.93 -30.39 17.76
N ALA A 140 -25.50 -30.95 18.82
CA ALA A 140 -25.90 -30.17 19.98
C ALA A 140 -24.66 -29.64 20.72
N ILE A 141 -24.67 -28.35 21.04
CA ILE A 141 -23.56 -27.66 21.71
C ILE A 141 -23.87 -27.55 23.19
N ALA A 142 -24.87 -26.73 23.55
CA ALA A 142 -25.32 -26.57 24.93
C ALA A 142 -26.76 -26.03 25.00
N PRO A 143 -27.45 -26.20 26.13
CA PRO A 143 -28.70 -25.50 26.42
C PRO A 143 -28.50 -23.98 26.44
N VAL A 144 -29.39 -23.24 25.77
CA VAL A 144 -29.51 -21.79 25.86
C VAL A 144 -30.05 -21.45 27.25
N ALA A 145 -29.22 -20.83 28.08
CA ALA A 145 -29.55 -20.48 29.45
C ALA A 145 -29.41 -18.95 29.67
N PRO A 146 -30.48 -18.23 30.08
CA PRO A 146 -31.85 -18.72 30.28
C PRO A 146 -32.54 -19.10 28.96
N PRO A 147 -33.52 -20.02 28.98
CA PRO A 147 -34.26 -20.43 27.77
C PRO A 147 -34.85 -19.21 27.07
N ALA A 148 -34.55 -19.03 25.79
CA ALA A 148 -35.06 -17.90 25.03
C ALA A 148 -36.59 -18.01 24.88
N ILE A 149 -37.26 -16.88 25.07
CA ILE A 149 -38.73 -16.77 24.94
C ILE A 149 -39.17 -16.36 23.53
N ASP A 150 -38.29 -15.72 22.77
CA ASP A 150 -38.53 -15.28 21.40
C ASP A 150 -37.24 -15.44 20.58
N SER A 151 -37.38 -15.96 19.37
CA SER A 151 -36.26 -16.19 18.45
C SER A 151 -35.98 -15.03 17.49
N THR A 152 -36.83 -13.99 17.47
CA THR A 152 -36.73 -12.84 16.57
C THR A 152 -35.50 -11.95 16.82
N THR A 153 -34.93 -12.01 18.02
CA THR A 153 -33.77 -11.18 18.45
C THR A 153 -32.42 -11.90 18.32
N PHE A 154 -32.40 -13.18 17.94
CA PHE A 154 -31.14 -13.88 17.77
C PHE A 154 -30.31 -13.26 16.63
N THR A 155 -29.05 -12.99 16.93
CA THR A 155 -28.09 -12.56 15.92
C THR A 155 -26.69 -13.02 16.26
N LEU A 156 -25.95 -13.38 15.21
CA LEU A 156 -24.63 -13.96 15.31
C LEU A 156 -23.57 -12.86 15.11
N ASP A 157 -22.60 -12.82 16.02
CA ASP A 157 -21.31 -12.20 15.78
C ASP A 157 -20.31 -13.30 15.42
N PRO A 158 -20.06 -13.50 14.11
CA PRO A 158 -19.21 -14.58 13.65
C PRO A 158 -17.71 -14.34 13.91
N TYR A 159 -17.32 -13.15 14.39
CA TYR A 159 -15.92 -12.82 14.67
C TYR A 159 -15.57 -13.01 16.14
N GLY A 160 -16.49 -12.64 17.02
CA GLY A 160 -16.34 -12.86 18.45
C GLY A 160 -16.70 -14.28 18.90
N ASN A 161 -17.19 -15.15 18.00
CA ASN A 161 -17.81 -16.44 18.34
C ASN A 161 -18.95 -16.27 19.35
N ARG A 162 -19.84 -15.29 19.10
CA ARG A 162 -20.94 -14.93 20.01
C ARG A 162 -22.30 -15.03 19.35
N LEU A 163 -23.24 -15.62 20.06
CA LEU A 163 -24.67 -15.54 19.75
C LEU A 163 -25.33 -14.57 20.71
N PHE A 164 -25.86 -13.46 20.19
CA PHE A 164 -26.62 -12.48 20.94
C PHE A 164 -28.12 -12.77 20.90
N PHE A 165 -28.80 -12.54 22.02
CA PHE A 165 -30.26 -12.55 22.10
C PHE A 165 -30.74 -11.72 23.29
N ILE A 166 -31.99 -11.26 23.22
CA ILE A 166 -32.64 -10.56 24.32
C ILE A 166 -33.65 -11.51 24.97
N ASN A 167 -33.69 -11.51 26.29
CA ASN A 167 -34.64 -12.33 27.05
C ASN A 167 -35.18 -11.57 28.27
N SER A 168 -36.31 -12.01 28.80
CA SER A 168 -36.86 -11.49 30.05
C SER A 168 -36.01 -11.97 31.23
N GLY A 169 -35.35 -11.03 31.90
CA GLY A 169 -34.73 -11.23 33.20
C GLY A 169 -35.76 -11.18 34.34
N PRO A 170 -35.31 -11.33 35.61
CA PRO A 170 -36.20 -11.39 36.77
C PRO A 170 -36.90 -10.06 37.07
N LEU A 171 -36.30 -8.94 36.67
CA LEU A 171 -36.78 -7.59 36.94
C LEU A 171 -36.88 -6.74 35.66
N SER A 172 -36.06 -7.04 34.64
CA SER A 172 -35.94 -6.26 33.39
C SER A 172 -35.59 -7.10 32.17
N LEU A 173 -35.58 -6.49 30.99
CA LEU A 173 -35.03 -7.14 29.79
C LEU A 173 -33.51 -7.16 29.88
N GLU A 174 -32.92 -8.28 29.44
CA GLU A 174 -31.47 -8.48 29.49
C GLU A 174 -30.94 -8.91 28.11
N LEU A 175 -29.80 -8.35 27.71
CA LEU A 175 -29.00 -8.81 26.58
C LEU A 175 -28.07 -9.94 27.05
N PHE A 176 -28.14 -11.08 26.37
CA PHE A 176 -27.24 -12.21 26.55
C PHE A 176 -26.29 -12.35 25.35
N ALA A 177 -25.05 -12.75 25.63
CA ALA A 177 -24.12 -13.25 24.63
C ALA A 177 -23.63 -14.63 25.04
N LEU A 178 -23.83 -15.65 24.20
CA LEU A 178 -23.31 -16.99 24.41
C LEU A 178 -22.09 -17.25 23.54
N SER A 179 -21.15 -18.04 24.03
CA SER A 179 -20.12 -18.63 23.16
C SER A 179 -20.78 -19.57 22.16
N THR A 180 -20.47 -19.42 20.88
CA THR A 180 -20.93 -20.37 19.85
C THR A 180 -20.24 -21.73 20.00
N GLU A 181 -19.03 -21.77 20.56
CA GLU A 181 -18.25 -23.01 20.75
C GLU A 181 -18.71 -23.82 21.97
N THR A 182 -18.94 -23.16 23.11
CA THR A 182 -19.24 -23.83 24.38
C THR A 182 -20.69 -23.68 24.83
N GLY A 183 -21.42 -22.70 24.28
CA GLY A 183 -22.74 -22.29 24.73
C GLY A 183 -22.77 -21.59 26.10
N GLU A 184 -21.60 -21.32 26.69
CA GLU A 184 -21.52 -20.60 27.97
C GLU A 184 -21.94 -19.13 27.82
N VAL A 185 -22.56 -18.59 28.87
CA VAL A 185 -22.93 -17.17 28.93
C VAL A 185 -21.66 -16.33 29.12
N LEU A 186 -21.27 -15.60 28.08
CA LEU A 186 -20.14 -14.69 28.08
C LEU A 186 -20.52 -13.30 28.63
N THR A 187 -21.76 -12.87 28.37
CA THR A 187 -22.24 -11.54 28.76
C THR A 187 -23.71 -11.61 29.11
N ARG A 188 -24.07 -10.87 30.17
CA ARG A 188 -25.44 -10.65 30.61
C ARG A 188 -25.54 -9.19 31.07
N LEU A 189 -26.29 -8.39 30.34
CA LEU A 189 -26.43 -6.96 30.62
C LEU A 189 -27.90 -6.57 30.72
N ASP A 190 -28.23 -5.81 31.75
CA ASP A 190 -29.55 -5.20 31.92
C ASP A 190 -29.72 -4.06 30.90
N ILE A 191 -30.77 -4.14 30.08
CA ILE A 191 -31.12 -3.12 29.08
C ILE A 191 -32.39 -2.33 29.47
N GLY A 192 -32.93 -2.57 30.67
CA GLY A 192 -34.01 -1.80 31.28
C GLY A 192 -35.43 -2.35 31.07
N ASP A 193 -36.38 -1.61 31.65
CA ASP A 193 -37.81 -1.90 31.65
C ASP A 193 -38.53 -0.99 30.64
N ASP A 194 -39.48 -1.51 29.88
CA ASP A 194 -40.41 -0.80 28.98
C ASP A 194 -40.07 -0.70 27.48
N ILE A 195 -38.91 -1.16 27.00
CA ILE A 195 -38.61 -1.15 25.55
C ILE A 195 -37.95 -2.47 25.11
N SER A 196 -38.68 -3.28 24.35
CA SER A 196 -38.13 -4.49 23.72
C SER A 196 -37.71 -4.22 22.29
N PHE A 197 -36.65 -4.87 21.83
CA PHE A 197 -36.42 -5.02 20.40
C PHE A 197 -37.38 -6.06 19.83
N SER A 198 -38.03 -5.75 18.70
CA SER A 198 -38.84 -6.72 17.94
C SER A 198 -37.98 -7.59 17.02
N ASN A 199 -36.78 -7.13 16.71
CA ASN A 199 -35.78 -7.81 15.90
C ASN A 199 -34.42 -7.15 16.09
N MET A 200 -33.34 -7.88 15.82
CA MET A 200 -31.98 -7.39 16.04
C MET A 200 -31.01 -8.04 15.06
N LYS A 201 -30.05 -7.26 14.55
CA LYS A 201 -28.91 -7.73 13.77
C LYS A 201 -27.61 -7.11 14.24
N TYR A 202 -26.59 -7.93 14.38
CA TYR A 202 -25.23 -7.50 14.65
C TYR A 202 -24.58 -6.91 13.39
N ASN A 203 -23.94 -5.74 13.56
CA ASN A 203 -23.09 -5.13 12.56
C ASN A 203 -21.63 -5.31 12.97
N CYS A 204 -20.92 -6.19 12.27
CA CYS A 204 -19.52 -6.46 12.55
C CYS A 204 -18.59 -5.25 12.28
N ARG A 205 -19.01 -4.27 11.47
CA ARG A 205 -18.15 -3.13 11.10
C ARG A 205 -17.95 -2.15 12.27
N ASP A 206 -18.97 -1.95 13.08
CA ASP A 206 -18.95 -1.06 14.24
C ASP A 206 -19.14 -1.80 15.58
N GLY A 207 -19.38 -3.11 15.53
CA GLY A 207 -19.61 -3.95 16.70
C GLY A 207 -20.92 -3.67 17.42
N GLN A 208 -21.87 -2.98 16.79
CA GLN A 208 -23.16 -2.61 17.38
C GLN A 208 -24.29 -3.55 16.94
N LEU A 209 -25.34 -3.60 17.75
CA LEU A 209 -26.59 -4.28 17.43
C LEU A 209 -27.60 -3.23 16.91
N TYR A 210 -28.32 -3.55 15.84
CA TYR A 210 -29.33 -2.65 15.26
C TYR A 210 -30.67 -3.36 15.13
N GLY A 211 -31.75 -2.63 15.37
CA GLY A 211 -33.09 -3.21 15.31
C GLY A 211 -34.19 -2.20 15.58
N LEU A 212 -35.42 -2.70 15.61
CA LEU A 212 -36.61 -1.91 15.88
C LEU A 212 -37.07 -2.10 17.32
N LEU A 213 -37.41 -1.00 17.98
CA LEU A 213 -37.99 -0.96 19.32
C LEU A 213 -39.52 -1.02 19.24
N ASP A 214 -40.12 -1.91 20.03
CA ASP A 214 -41.56 -2.06 20.19
C ASP A 214 -42.11 -0.98 21.15
N THR A 215 -42.38 0.19 20.60
CA THR A 215 -42.81 1.40 21.34
C THR A 215 -44.22 1.88 20.95
N GLY A 216 -44.99 1.03 20.26
CA GLY A 216 -46.17 1.43 19.50
C GLY A 216 -45.80 1.59 18.03
N PRO A 217 -45.55 2.81 17.51
CA PRO A 217 -44.93 2.97 16.20
C PRO A 217 -43.42 2.65 16.31
N ALA A 218 -42.92 1.78 15.44
CA ALA A 218 -41.58 1.22 15.58
C ALA A 218 -40.49 2.30 15.47
N THR A 219 -39.56 2.29 16.42
CA THR A 219 -38.42 3.23 16.44
C THR A 219 -37.13 2.47 16.12
N PHE A 220 -36.37 2.95 15.14
CA PHE A 220 -35.09 2.33 14.82
C PHE A 220 -34.01 2.78 15.82
N ALA A 221 -33.28 1.82 16.36
CA ALA A 221 -32.28 2.06 17.39
C ALA A 221 -31.04 1.18 17.20
N ARG A 222 -29.94 1.64 17.79
CA ARG A 222 -28.77 0.80 18.03
C ARG A 222 -28.63 0.47 19.52
N LEU A 223 -28.03 -0.67 19.80
CA LEU A 223 -27.66 -1.15 21.13
C LEU A 223 -26.17 -1.46 21.14
N ASP A 224 -25.46 -0.88 22.10
CA ASP A 224 -24.06 -1.20 22.36
C ASP A 224 -23.97 -2.48 23.22
N PRO A 225 -23.45 -3.60 22.69
CA PRO A 225 -23.39 -4.86 23.43
C PRO A 225 -22.37 -4.87 24.59
N VAL A 226 -21.58 -3.80 24.76
CA VAL A 226 -20.62 -3.66 25.87
C VAL A 226 -21.21 -2.81 26.99
N SER A 227 -21.79 -1.66 26.65
CA SER A 227 -22.34 -0.73 27.64
C SER A 227 -23.83 -0.92 27.95
N ALA A 228 -24.54 -1.75 27.17
CA ALA A 228 -25.99 -1.91 27.19
C ALA A 228 -26.78 -0.63 26.87
N THR A 229 -26.12 0.37 26.29
CA THR A 229 -26.75 1.64 25.96
C THR A 229 -27.60 1.49 24.69
N ILE A 230 -28.90 1.76 24.81
CA ILE A 230 -29.81 1.87 23.66
C ILE A 230 -29.84 3.34 23.19
N THR A 231 -29.56 3.56 21.91
CA THR A 231 -29.63 4.87 21.26
C THR A 231 -30.68 4.84 20.14
N PRO A 232 -31.84 5.49 20.32
CA PRO A 232 -32.77 5.73 19.23
C PRO A 232 -32.10 6.57 18.13
N LEU A 233 -32.18 6.10 16.89
CA LEU A 233 -31.57 6.75 15.73
C LEU A 233 -32.60 7.55 14.95
N SER A 234 -33.83 7.04 14.85
CA SER A 234 -34.92 7.71 14.14
C SER A 234 -36.05 8.15 15.08
N GLY A 235 -36.96 8.98 14.56
CA GLY A 235 -38.34 9.01 15.07
C GLY A 235 -39.10 7.73 14.69
N PRO A 236 -40.41 7.65 14.97
CA PRO A 236 -41.20 6.49 14.59
C PRO A 236 -41.25 6.32 13.06
N VAL A 237 -40.90 5.12 12.58
CA VAL A 237 -40.67 4.85 11.14
C VAL A 237 -41.86 4.16 10.48
N ALA A 238 -42.58 3.32 11.23
CA ALA A 238 -43.74 2.60 10.74
C ALA A 238 -44.86 2.61 11.81
N PRO A 239 -46.03 3.18 11.53
CA PRO A 239 -47.15 3.27 12.47
C PRO A 239 -48.07 2.03 12.50
N GLY A 240 -47.86 1.04 11.63
CA GLY A 240 -48.66 -0.19 11.54
C GLY A 240 -47.97 -1.45 12.12
N SER A 241 -48.55 -2.63 11.85
CA SER A 241 -47.97 -3.92 12.28
C SER A 241 -46.70 -4.25 11.49
N PHE A 242 -45.63 -4.57 12.20
CA PHE A 242 -44.35 -5.03 11.66
C PHE A 242 -44.32 -6.57 11.59
N LEU A 243 -43.66 -7.12 10.56
CA LEU A 243 -43.42 -8.56 10.44
C LEU A 243 -42.02 -8.84 10.99
N ALA A 244 -41.94 -9.20 12.28
CA ALA A 244 -40.70 -9.25 13.07
C ALA A 244 -39.54 -10.00 12.37
N ASN A 245 -39.83 -11.05 11.61
CA ASN A 245 -38.82 -11.92 10.99
C ASN A 245 -38.24 -11.40 9.68
N SER A 246 -38.79 -10.34 9.11
CA SER A 246 -38.47 -9.88 7.75
C SER A 246 -37.61 -8.64 7.78
N HIS A 247 -36.39 -8.83 8.26
CA HIS A 247 -35.43 -7.77 8.44
C HIS A 247 -34.02 -8.24 8.07
N SER A 248 -33.21 -7.31 7.60
CA SER A 248 -31.83 -7.58 7.24
C SER A 248 -31.00 -6.31 7.36
N LEU A 249 -29.75 -6.46 7.75
CA LEU A 249 -28.82 -5.36 7.87
C LEU A 249 -27.84 -5.43 6.71
N SER A 250 -27.75 -4.38 5.90
CA SER A 250 -26.70 -4.22 4.90
C SER A 250 -25.52 -3.43 5.46
N GLN A 251 -24.39 -4.11 5.59
CA GLN A 251 -23.18 -3.50 6.13
C GLN A 251 -22.46 -2.67 5.08
N SER A 252 -22.42 -3.14 3.83
CA SER A 252 -21.80 -2.40 2.71
C SER A 252 -22.55 -1.10 2.40
N ARG A 253 -23.89 -1.11 2.49
CA ARG A 253 -24.71 0.10 2.30
C ARG A 253 -24.91 0.93 3.57
N GLN A 254 -24.38 0.46 4.71
CA GLN A 254 -24.67 1.05 6.03
C GLN A 254 -26.17 1.32 6.20
N ALA A 255 -26.99 0.30 5.93
CA ALA A 255 -28.44 0.42 5.94
C ALA A 255 -29.13 -0.78 6.60
N TYR A 256 -30.23 -0.54 7.32
CA TYR A 256 -31.10 -1.56 7.88
C TYR A 256 -32.39 -1.63 7.07
N THR A 257 -32.79 -2.82 6.62
CA THR A 257 -33.97 -3.02 5.79
C THR A 257 -34.97 -3.94 6.45
N PHE A 258 -36.25 -3.59 6.46
CA PHE A 258 -37.32 -4.43 7.00
C PHE A 258 -38.63 -4.25 6.23
N SER A 259 -39.53 -5.23 6.31
CA SER A 259 -40.88 -5.10 5.79
C SER A 259 -41.87 -4.64 6.88
N GLY A 260 -42.80 -3.76 6.52
CA GLY A 260 -43.83 -3.27 7.43
C GLY A 260 -45.06 -2.78 6.69
N ILE A 261 -46.12 -2.49 7.42
CA ILE A 261 -47.38 -1.98 6.88
C ILE A 261 -47.51 -0.48 7.21
N ASP A 262 -47.82 0.34 6.19
CA ASP A 262 -48.07 1.77 6.37
C ASP A 262 -49.48 2.06 6.94
N GLU A 263 -49.76 3.34 7.25
CA GLU A 263 -51.06 3.77 7.80
C GLU A 263 -52.27 3.41 6.94
N ASN A 264 -52.05 3.21 5.64
CA ASN A 264 -53.10 2.87 4.67
C ASN A 264 -53.25 1.35 4.46
N GLY A 265 -52.50 0.53 5.21
CA GLY A 265 -52.52 -0.92 5.05
C GLY A 265 -51.66 -1.43 3.90
N THR A 266 -50.80 -0.60 3.31
CA THR A 266 -49.93 -1.00 2.20
C THR A 266 -48.63 -1.60 2.75
N ALA A 267 -48.28 -2.81 2.28
CA ALA A 267 -46.98 -3.42 2.58
C ALA A 267 -45.86 -2.61 1.92
N ARG A 268 -44.81 -2.29 2.69
CA ARG A 268 -43.64 -1.53 2.25
C ARG A 268 -42.36 -2.20 2.70
N LEU A 269 -41.32 -1.98 1.93
CA LEU A 269 -39.95 -2.25 2.35
C LEU A 269 -39.38 -0.94 2.85
N TYR A 270 -38.92 -0.86 4.09
CA TYR A 270 -38.26 0.32 4.63
C TYR A 270 -36.77 0.07 4.69
N THR A 271 -35.97 0.93 4.05
CA THR A 271 -34.50 0.93 4.18
C THR A 271 -34.08 2.19 4.90
N LEU A 272 -33.39 2.04 6.04
CA LEU A 272 -32.95 3.10 6.93
C LEU A 272 -31.43 3.20 6.95
N ALA A 273 -30.88 4.40 7.04
CA ALA A 273 -29.45 4.59 7.26
C ALA A 273 -29.05 4.20 8.70
N LEU A 274 -27.93 3.50 8.88
CA LEU A 274 -27.43 3.15 10.23
C LEU A 274 -26.91 4.36 11.01
N ALA A 275 -26.51 5.44 10.31
CA ALA A 275 -25.90 6.61 10.94
C ALA A 275 -26.91 7.42 11.78
N ASP A 276 -28.12 7.62 11.25
CA ASP A 276 -29.12 8.55 11.79
C ASP A 276 -30.56 8.05 11.62
N GLY A 277 -30.76 6.81 11.16
CA GLY A 277 -32.09 6.24 10.95
C GLY A 277 -32.92 6.92 9.87
N ALA A 278 -32.32 7.76 9.01
CA ALA A 278 -33.04 8.39 7.91
C ALA A 278 -33.59 7.34 6.94
N ILE A 279 -34.83 7.52 6.49
CA ILE A 279 -35.44 6.66 5.48
C ILE A 279 -34.75 6.92 4.13
N LEU A 280 -34.00 5.92 3.65
CA LEU A 280 -33.33 5.92 2.35
C LEU A 280 -34.30 5.54 1.23
N SER A 281 -35.15 4.54 1.46
CA SER A 281 -36.18 4.09 0.53
C SER A 281 -37.40 3.52 1.29
N GLN A 282 -38.58 3.62 0.67
CA GLN A 282 -39.80 3.00 1.18
C GLN A 282 -40.77 2.52 0.09
N PRO A 283 -40.30 1.73 -0.91
CA PRO A 283 -41.16 1.28 -2.00
C PRO A 283 -42.33 0.42 -1.50
N ALA A 284 -43.48 0.57 -2.16
CA ALA A 284 -44.62 -0.32 -1.94
C ALA A 284 -44.31 -1.69 -2.53
N ILE A 285 -44.65 -2.74 -1.79
CA ILE A 285 -44.49 -4.12 -2.24
C ILE A 285 -45.88 -4.64 -2.62
N GLY A 286 -45.99 -5.30 -3.76
CA GLY A 286 -47.26 -5.83 -4.26
C GLY A 286 -47.92 -6.84 -3.29
N PRO A 287 -49.24 -7.08 -3.43
CA PRO A 287 -50.00 -7.95 -2.52
C PRO A 287 -49.59 -9.43 -2.53
N ASN A 288 -48.78 -9.87 -3.50
CA ASN A 288 -48.28 -11.25 -3.64
C ASN A 288 -46.94 -11.48 -2.91
N TYR A 289 -46.47 -10.49 -2.16
CA TYR A 289 -45.21 -10.51 -1.45
C TYR A 289 -45.49 -10.36 0.05
N PHE A 290 -46.20 -11.32 0.66
CA PHE A 290 -46.23 -11.39 2.12
C PHE A 290 -44.87 -11.88 2.60
N LEU A 291 -43.96 -10.93 2.81
CA LEU A 291 -42.67 -11.13 3.45
C LEU A 291 -42.88 -11.47 4.93
N ASN A 292 -43.53 -12.58 5.23
CA ASN A 292 -43.72 -13.12 6.57
C ASN A 292 -42.63 -14.16 6.91
N ASN A 293 -41.85 -14.53 5.90
CA ASN A 293 -40.97 -15.69 5.86
C ASN A 293 -39.49 -15.28 5.78
N GLY A 294 -39.11 -14.13 6.33
CA GLY A 294 -37.71 -13.76 6.43
C GLY A 294 -37.11 -13.13 5.16
N ILE A 295 -36.31 -12.11 5.38
CA ILE A 295 -35.53 -11.44 4.33
C ILE A 295 -34.07 -11.64 4.69
N ALA A 296 -33.28 -12.17 3.76
CA ALA A 296 -31.84 -12.25 3.94
C ALA A 296 -31.12 -11.38 2.91
N TYR A 297 -30.20 -10.55 3.41
CA TYR A 297 -29.33 -9.73 2.59
C TYR A 297 -27.99 -10.44 2.48
N ALA A 298 -27.56 -10.72 1.24
CA ALA A 298 -26.22 -11.22 0.99
C ALA A 298 -25.20 -10.09 1.25
N ASN A 299 -24.67 -10.04 2.46
CA ASN A 299 -23.60 -9.12 2.84
C ASN A 299 -22.30 -9.86 3.01
N ARG A 300 -21.24 -9.27 2.46
CA ARG A 300 -19.91 -9.53 2.95
C ARG A 300 -19.73 -8.73 4.22
N CYS A 301 -19.75 -9.41 5.36
CA CYS A 301 -18.89 -8.98 6.42
C CYS A 301 -17.56 -9.66 6.15
N SER A 302 -16.68 -9.02 5.38
CA SER A 302 -15.34 -9.49 5.09
C SER A 302 -14.34 -8.44 5.54
N ALA A 303 -13.08 -8.82 5.71
CA ALA A 303 -12.00 -7.86 5.83
C ALA A 303 -12.07 -6.84 4.67
N GLU A 304 -11.81 -5.56 4.95
CA GLU A 304 -11.62 -4.50 3.95
C GLU A 304 -10.18 -4.02 4.12
N ALA A 305 -9.33 -4.31 3.14
CA ALA A 305 -7.91 -4.03 3.23
C ALA A 305 -7.65 -2.54 3.03
N ASP A 306 -6.97 -1.90 3.97
CA ASP A 306 -6.47 -0.53 3.81
C ASP A 306 -5.18 -0.31 4.62
N PHE A 307 -4.36 0.63 4.16
CA PHE A 307 -3.11 0.97 4.82
C PHE A 307 -2.57 2.36 4.47
N GLY A 308 -1.89 2.99 5.44
CA GLY A 308 -1.04 4.16 5.22
C GLY A 308 0.40 3.79 4.90
N ILE A 309 1.08 4.64 4.12
CA ILE A 309 2.51 4.52 3.79
C ILE A 309 3.18 5.86 4.09
N THR A 310 4.35 5.84 4.74
CA THR A 310 5.22 7.03 4.84
C THR A 310 5.98 7.25 3.52
N SER A 311 6.47 8.47 3.26
CA SER A 311 7.43 8.67 2.16
C SER A 311 8.64 7.74 2.31
N ALA A 312 9.16 7.23 1.19
CA ALA A 312 10.20 6.20 1.19
C ALA A 312 11.48 6.68 0.52
N CYS A 313 12.59 6.57 1.24
CA CYS A 313 13.93 6.87 0.77
C CYS A 313 14.72 5.57 0.60
N ALA A 314 15.51 5.46 -0.46
CA ALA A 314 16.31 4.27 -0.71
C ALA A 314 17.33 4.08 0.44
N GLY A 315 17.45 2.84 0.93
CA GLY A 315 18.30 2.49 2.08
C GLY A 315 17.69 2.79 3.45
N GLU A 316 16.57 3.50 3.52
CA GLU A 316 15.87 3.79 4.77
C GLU A 316 14.64 2.88 4.98
N ALA A 317 14.27 2.66 6.24
CA ALA A 317 13.09 1.86 6.58
C ALA A 317 11.81 2.66 6.33
N THR A 318 10.99 2.18 5.39
CA THR A 318 9.63 2.67 5.16
C THR A 318 8.66 1.99 6.09
N SER A 319 7.78 2.75 6.75
CA SER A 319 6.78 2.22 7.68
C SER A 319 5.41 2.11 7.03
N PHE A 320 4.73 0.98 7.27
CA PHE A 320 3.37 0.72 6.82
C PHE A 320 2.44 0.66 8.02
N THR A 321 1.32 1.37 7.95
CA THR A 321 0.30 1.36 9.01
C THR A 321 -0.95 0.68 8.49
N ASN A 322 -1.35 -0.45 9.07
CA ASN A 322 -2.60 -1.10 8.72
C ASN A 322 -3.80 -0.28 9.21
N THR A 323 -4.71 0.05 8.30
CA THR A 323 -6.00 0.71 8.58
C THR A 323 -7.19 -0.13 8.12
N SER A 324 -6.95 -1.41 7.78
CA SER A 324 -7.98 -2.36 7.36
C SER A 324 -9.06 -2.51 8.43
N THR A 325 -10.32 -2.68 7.99
CA THR A 325 -11.43 -3.00 8.89
C THR A 325 -11.73 -4.48 8.84
N LEU A 326 -11.69 -5.15 10.00
CA LEU A 326 -11.79 -6.62 10.11
C LEU A 326 -10.63 -7.32 9.37
N GLY A 327 -10.12 -8.44 9.89
CA GLY A 327 -8.89 -9.05 9.37
C GLY A 327 -8.07 -9.73 10.46
N ALA A 328 -8.44 -10.97 10.78
CA ALA A 328 -7.69 -11.81 11.72
C ALA A 328 -6.27 -12.15 11.23
N SER A 329 -6.03 -12.10 9.90
CA SER A 329 -4.72 -12.35 9.30
C SER A 329 -4.40 -11.34 8.20
N LEU A 330 -3.12 -10.98 8.11
CA LEU A 330 -2.59 -9.99 7.17
C LEU A 330 -1.43 -10.62 6.40
N LEU A 331 -1.34 -10.33 5.10
CA LEU A 331 -0.20 -10.67 4.27
C LEU A 331 0.19 -9.46 3.42
N TRP A 332 1.37 -8.93 3.71
CA TRP A 332 2.01 -7.86 2.96
C TRP A 332 2.90 -8.44 1.87
N ASN A 333 2.94 -7.76 0.73
CA ASN A 333 3.94 -7.91 -0.32
C ASN A 333 4.43 -6.52 -0.71
N PHE A 334 5.71 -6.25 -0.51
CA PHE A 334 6.29 -4.92 -0.71
C PHE A 334 6.62 -4.59 -2.17
N GLY A 335 6.42 -5.53 -3.09
CA GLY A 335 6.70 -5.36 -4.51
C GLY A 335 8.19 -5.34 -4.86
N ASP A 336 9.06 -5.72 -3.93
CA ASP A 336 10.52 -5.70 -4.01
C ASP A 336 11.12 -7.11 -3.97
N PRO A 337 11.02 -7.90 -5.07
CA PRO A 337 11.49 -9.27 -5.10
C PRO A 337 13.01 -9.41 -4.86
N ALA A 338 13.79 -8.35 -5.08
CA ALA A 338 15.23 -8.35 -4.83
C ALA A 338 15.59 -8.49 -3.34
N SER A 339 14.66 -8.12 -2.44
CA SER A 339 14.79 -8.28 -0.98
C SER A 339 14.59 -9.71 -0.47
N GLY A 340 14.19 -10.65 -1.32
CA GLY A 340 14.06 -12.06 -0.95
C GLY A 340 12.95 -12.31 0.08
N GLU A 341 13.28 -12.97 1.20
CA GLU A 341 12.31 -13.28 2.27
C GLU A 341 11.72 -12.04 2.94
N ALA A 342 12.44 -10.91 2.89
CA ALA A 342 11.95 -9.63 3.43
C ALA A 342 10.86 -9.00 2.55
N ASN A 343 10.59 -9.52 1.35
CA ASN A 343 9.58 -8.95 0.45
C ASN A 343 8.13 -9.15 0.97
N THR A 344 7.92 -9.99 1.97
CA THR A 344 6.60 -10.22 2.56
C THR A 344 6.62 -10.13 4.07
N SER A 345 5.47 -9.82 4.68
CA SER A 345 5.29 -9.79 6.13
C SER A 345 3.88 -10.18 6.52
N THR A 346 3.70 -10.63 7.76
CA THR A 346 2.38 -10.90 8.38
C THR A 346 2.13 -10.02 9.61
N GLU A 347 3.02 -9.07 9.88
CA GLU A 347 2.90 -8.15 11.00
C GLU A 347 1.78 -7.13 10.77
N ALA A 348 1.20 -6.61 11.85
CA ALA A 348 0.15 -5.61 11.77
C ALA A 348 0.63 -4.28 11.17
N ASN A 349 1.83 -3.82 11.53
CA ASN A 349 2.41 -2.57 11.04
C ASN A 349 3.90 -2.79 10.71
N PRO A 350 4.21 -3.42 9.56
CA PRO A 350 5.59 -3.78 9.24
C PRO A 350 6.42 -2.57 8.77
N THR A 351 7.73 -2.78 8.73
CA THR A 351 8.68 -1.88 8.05
C THR A 351 9.40 -2.64 6.94
N HIS A 352 9.71 -1.97 5.83
CA HIS A 352 10.52 -2.52 4.73
C HIS A 352 11.61 -1.54 4.28
N VAL A 353 12.79 -2.04 3.94
CA VAL A 353 13.90 -1.23 3.41
C VAL A 353 14.03 -1.50 1.91
N TYR A 354 13.82 -0.46 1.11
CA TYR A 354 14.03 -0.51 -0.34
C TYR A 354 15.45 -0.06 -0.66
N ASN A 355 16.33 -0.95 -1.08
CA ASN A 355 17.74 -0.59 -1.34
C ASN A 355 17.95 0.19 -2.65
N ASN A 356 17.02 0.10 -3.59
CA ASN A 356 17.12 0.75 -4.89
C ASN A 356 15.97 1.74 -5.09
N PRO A 357 16.20 2.89 -5.72
CA PRO A 357 15.13 3.80 -6.11
C PRO A 357 14.25 3.17 -7.20
N GLY A 358 12.97 3.53 -7.22
CA GLY A 358 12.01 2.99 -8.20
C GLY A 358 10.56 3.13 -7.77
N VAL A 359 9.65 2.65 -8.62
CA VAL A 359 8.23 2.55 -8.29
C VAL A 359 7.91 1.11 -7.93
N TYR A 360 7.36 0.93 -6.73
CA TYR A 360 7.00 -0.37 -6.16
C TYR A 360 5.49 -0.46 -5.98
N THR A 361 4.90 -1.62 -6.25
CA THR A 361 3.48 -1.88 -5.99
C THR A 361 3.34 -2.70 -4.71
N ILE A 362 2.91 -2.05 -3.63
CA ILE A 362 2.69 -2.69 -2.34
C ILE A 362 1.29 -3.27 -2.35
N THR A 363 1.17 -4.51 -1.91
CA THR A 363 -0.11 -5.22 -1.80
C THR A 363 -0.31 -5.70 -0.38
N LEU A 364 -1.47 -5.38 0.19
CA LEU A 364 -1.95 -5.93 1.45
C LEU A 364 -3.14 -6.84 1.17
N ILE A 365 -3.08 -8.07 1.68
CA ILE A 365 -4.21 -9.00 1.70
C ILE A 365 -4.64 -9.13 3.16
N ALA A 366 -5.86 -8.69 3.47
CA ALA A 366 -6.50 -8.90 4.76
C ALA A 366 -7.48 -10.05 4.65
N THR A 367 -7.36 -11.07 5.52
CA THR A 367 -8.16 -12.30 5.45
C THR A 367 -8.81 -12.63 6.79
N ASP A 368 -10.09 -12.96 6.74
CA ASP A 368 -10.93 -13.45 7.84
C ASP A 368 -12.11 -14.28 7.25
N CYS A 369 -13.37 -13.94 7.51
CA CYS A 369 -14.59 -14.43 6.83
C CYS A 369 -14.70 -14.00 5.34
N GLY A 370 -13.61 -14.15 4.58
CA GLY A 370 -13.39 -13.59 3.26
C GLY A 370 -12.01 -12.93 3.19
N ALA A 371 -11.55 -12.58 2.00
CA ALA A 371 -10.30 -11.86 1.80
C ALA A 371 -10.52 -10.64 0.93
N ASP A 372 -9.89 -9.53 1.31
CA ASP A 372 -9.79 -8.34 0.49
C ASP A 372 -8.33 -7.98 0.24
N THR A 373 -8.09 -7.40 -0.94
CA THR A 373 -6.74 -7.11 -1.43
C THR A 373 -6.69 -5.69 -1.92
N LEU A 374 -5.81 -4.89 -1.32
CA LEU A 374 -5.52 -3.52 -1.76
C LEU A 374 -4.08 -3.41 -2.24
N SER A 375 -3.89 -2.74 -3.37
CA SER A 375 -2.57 -2.38 -3.89
C SER A 375 -2.41 -0.86 -3.99
N LYS A 376 -1.27 -0.34 -3.55
CA LYS A 376 -0.87 1.09 -3.67
C LYS A 376 0.53 1.18 -4.29
N GLU A 377 0.74 2.18 -5.13
CA GLU A 377 2.07 2.49 -5.66
C GLU A 377 2.85 3.36 -4.68
N LEU A 378 4.13 3.05 -4.52
CA LEU A 378 5.09 3.82 -3.74
C LEU A 378 6.26 4.18 -4.64
N GLN A 379 6.56 5.47 -4.72
CA GLN A 379 7.80 5.95 -5.33
C GLN A 379 8.89 6.02 -4.25
N VAL A 380 9.88 5.14 -4.36
CA VAL A 380 11.09 5.16 -3.54
C VAL A 380 12.08 6.09 -4.21
N ILE A 381 12.44 7.15 -3.50
CA ILE A 381 13.37 8.17 -3.97
C ILE A 381 14.75 7.83 -3.41
N GLY A 382 15.79 7.92 -4.22
CA GLY A 382 17.13 7.62 -3.75
C GLY A 382 18.16 8.16 -4.70
N LEU A 383 19.30 8.55 -4.14
CA LEU A 383 20.50 8.84 -4.90
C LEU A 383 21.24 7.52 -5.03
N ALA A 384 21.27 6.97 -6.24
CA ALA A 384 21.81 5.64 -6.48
C ALA A 384 23.33 5.58 -6.23
N ASP A 385 24.05 6.69 -6.44
CA ASP A 385 25.51 6.76 -6.33
C ASP A 385 25.98 8.12 -5.79
N SER A 386 27.14 8.13 -5.14
CA SER A 386 27.85 9.35 -4.79
C SER A 386 28.16 10.17 -6.06
N PRO A 387 27.90 11.49 -6.09
CA PRO A 387 28.30 12.35 -7.21
C PRO A 387 29.82 12.53 -7.31
N PHE A 388 30.57 12.13 -6.28
CA PHE A 388 32.02 12.36 -6.18
C PHE A 388 32.81 11.06 -5.99
N PRO A 389 34.08 11.03 -6.43
CA PRO A 389 35.04 10.04 -5.93
C PRO A 389 35.36 10.30 -4.45
N ASP A 390 35.88 9.28 -3.75
CA ASP A 390 36.31 9.40 -2.35
C ASP A 390 37.34 10.53 -2.15
N SER A 391 38.19 10.78 -3.15
CA SER A 391 39.13 11.90 -3.18
C SER A 391 39.29 12.49 -4.59
N THR A 392 39.33 13.81 -4.65
CA THR A 392 39.62 14.61 -5.84
C THR A 392 41.02 15.21 -5.70
N LEU A 393 41.97 14.72 -6.51
CA LEU A 393 43.31 15.28 -6.60
C LEU A 393 43.35 16.31 -7.73
N ALA A 394 43.87 17.51 -7.45
CA ALA A 394 43.96 18.59 -8.42
C ALA A 394 45.39 19.15 -8.50
N CYS A 395 45.83 19.47 -9.71
CA CYS A 395 47.09 20.16 -9.95
C CYS A 395 46.93 21.66 -9.68
N LYS A 396 48.05 22.36 -9.46
CA LYS A 396 48.03 23.80 -9.21
C LYS A 396 47.33 24.61 -10.31
N ASP A 397 47.50 24.21 -11.57
CA ASP A 397 46.88 24.87 -12.72
C ASP A 397 45.39 24.46 -12.93
N ASP A 398 44.87 23.48 -12.17
CA ASP A 398 43.45 23.08 -12.25
C ASP A 398 42.53 24.01 -11.42
N PHE A 399 43.11 24.87 -10.57
CA PHE A 399 42.33 25.76 -9.72
C PHE A 399 41.79 26.98 -10.48
N PRO A 400 40.52 27.38 -10.26
CA PRO A 400 39.60 26.79 -9.28
C PRO A 400 38.95 25.48 -9.74
N VAL A 401 38.84 24.51 -8.82
CA VAL A 401 38.21 23.21 -9.08
C VAL A 401 36.71 23.33 -8.83
N THR A 402 35.88 22.86 -9.76
CA THR A 402 34.42 22.85 -9.60
C THR A 402 33.93 21.44 -9.27
N LEU A 403 33.40 21.25 -8.06
CA LEU A 403 32.67 20.04 -7.66
C LEU A 403 31.23 20.15 -8.16
N ASN A 404 30.69 19.11 -8.79
CA ASN A 404 29.33 19.09 -9.30
C ASN A 404 28.50 17.99 -8.61
N ALA A 405 27.56 18.39 -7.76
CA ALA A 405 26.67 17.50 -7.02
C ALA A 405 25.45 17.04 -7.83
N PHE A 406 25.24 17.55 -9.05
CA PHE A 406 24.11 17.17 -9.88
C PHE A 406 24.28 15.77 -10.45
N THR A 407 23.30 14.89 -10.19
CA THR A 407 23.20 13.58 -10.81
C THR A 407 21.92 13.49 -11.67
N PRO A 408 21.98 12.92 -12.88
CA PRO A 408 20.78 12.72 -13.70
C PRO A 408 19.69 11.94 -12.93
N GLY A 409 18.43 12.40 -12.99
CA GLY A 409 17.34 11.83 -12.19
C GLY A 409 17.08 12.51 -10.84
N THR A 410 17.82 13.58 -10.52
CA THR A 410 17.63 14.41 -9.32
C THR A 410 17.04 15.79 -9.64
N GLU A 411 16.31 15.90 -10.75
CA GLU A 411 15.69 17.16 -11.15
C GLU A 411 14.74 17.67 -10.05
N GLY A 412 15.03 18.85 -9.52
CA GLY A 412 14.28 19.45 -8.41
C GLY A 412 14.88 19.19 -7.02
N ALA A 413 16.04 18.53 -6.92
CA ALA A 413 16.81 18.48 -5.69
C ALA A 413 17.32 19.87 -5.29
N THR A 414 17.47 20.10 -3.99
CA THR A 414 18.13 21.28 -3.42
C THR A 414 19.42 20.86 -2.73
N TYR A 415 20.42 21.74 -2.78
CA TYR A 415 21.75 21.49 -2.25
C TYR A 415 22.02 22.41 -1.06
N LEU A 416 22.80 21.93 -0.10
CA LEU A 416 23.35 22.74 0.98
C LEU A 416 24.78 22.28 1.22
N TRP A 417 25.74 23.10 0.79
CA TRP A 417 27.16 22.87 1.03
C TRP A 417 27.56 23.32 2.43
N GLN A 418 28.74 22.88 2.87
CA GLN A 418 29.31 23.20 4.19
C GLN A 418 29.50 24.71 4.45
N ASP A 419 29.57 25.53 3.41
CA ASP A 419 29.67 26.99 3.49
C ASP A 419 28.29 27.69 3.50
N GLY A 420 27.20 26.91 3.38
CA GLY A 420 25.83 27.39 3.29
C GLY A 420 25.37 27.75 1.86
N SER A 421 26.19 27.55 0.84
CA SER A 421 25.79 27.74 -0.55
C SER A 421 24.79 26.67 -1.00
N ALA A 422 23.93 27.03 -1.96
CA ALA A 422 22.79 26.20 -2.39
C ALA A 422 22.80 25.82 -3.88
N ASP A 423 23.88 26.16 -4.58
CA ASP A 423 24.05 25.78 -5.99
C ASP A 423 24.42 24.30 -6.11
N SER A 424 24.10 23.68 -7.25
CA SER A 424 24.50 22.29 -7.52
C SER A 424 26.01 22.12 -7.72
N THR A 425 26.76 23.22 -7.75
CA THR A 425 28.21 23.25 -7.92
C THR A 425 28.88 24.01 -6.78
N PHE A 426 30.04 23.54 -6.36
CA PHE A 426 30.88 24.20 -5.37
C PHE A 426 32.27 24.45 -5.93
N ILE A 427 32.80 25.65 -5.72
CA ILE A 427 34.09 26.08 -6.25
C ILE A 427 35.11 26.02 -5.12
N VAL A 428 36.21 25.29 -5.36
CA VAL A 428 37.33 25.15 -4.43
C VAL A 428 38.52 25.92 -4.97
N GLU A 429 39.07 26.83 -4.18
CA GLU A 429 40.28 27.60 -4.52
C GLU A 429 41.54 26.90 -3.99
N GLU A 430 42.71 27.17 -4.59
CA GLU A 430 44.01 26.61 -4.13
C GLU A 430 44.28 26.94 -2.66
N ALA A 431 43.75 28.06 -2.15
CA ALA A 431 43.94 28.49 -0.77
C ALA A 431 43.11 27.71 0.27
N ASP A 432 42.11 26.94 -0.17
CA ASP A 432 41.15 26.25 0.71
C ASP A 432 41.56 24.80 1.02
N ILE A 433 42.55 24.25 0.32
CA ILE A 433 42.97 22.84 0.45
C ILE A 433 44.05 22.63 1.54
N PRO A 434 44.12 21.44 2.18
CA PRO A 434 43.23 20.29 1.99
C PRO A 434 41.82 20.57 2.53
N LEU A 435 40.79 20.20 1.75
CA LEU A 435 39.39 20.47 2.07
C LEU A 435 38.58 19.18 2.10
N GLU A 436 37.84 18.97 3.18
CA GLU A 436 36.73 18.02 3.23
C GLU A 436 35.45 18.77 2.81
N ALA A 437 35.00 18.54 1.58
CA ALA A 437 33.81 19.17 1.03
C ALA A 437 32.60 18.27 1.26
N THR A 438 31.54 18.81 1.85
CA THR A 438 30.33 18.08 2.20
C THR A 438 29.10 18.79 1.64
N VAL A 439 28.20 18.03 1.03
CA VAL A 439 26.93 18.53 0.51
C VAL A 439 25.78 17.68 1.02
N GLU A 440 24.77 18.36 1.57
CA GLU A 440 23.47 17.78 1.83
C GLU A 440 22.59 17.98 0.60
N ILE A 441 22.07 16.88 0.05
CA ILE A 441 21.16 16.88 -1.10
C ILE A 441 19.78 16.46 -0.60
N THR A 442 18.80 17.34 -0.79
CA THR A 442 17.41 17.08 -0.44
C THR A 442 16.57 16.89 -1.71
N LEU A 443 15.89 15.76 -1.83
CA LEU A 443 14.95 15.47 -2.92
C LEU A 443 13.61 14.98 -2.35
N GLY A 444 12.59 15.83 -2.43
CA GLY A 444 11.30 15.55 -1.79
C GLY A 444 11.42 15.54 -0.28
N ALA A 445 11.16 14.38 0.34
CA ALA A 445 11.31 14.17 1.79
C ALA A 445 12.66 13.54 2.17
N CYS A 446 13.47 13.16 1.18
CA CYS A 446 14.72 12.43 1.40
C CYS A 446 15.89 13.41 1.49
N VAL A 447 16.76 13.17 2.47
CA VAL A 447 17.99 13.95 2.70
C VAL A 447 19.16 12.97 2.67
N SER A 448 20.20 13.30 1.92
CA SER A 448 21.42 12.49 1.84
C SER A 448 22.64 13.38 1.89
N GLU A 449 23.66 12.95 2.60
CA GLU A 449 24.93 13.68 2.75
C GLU A 449 26.03 12.95 1.96
N PHE A 450 26.81 13.71 1.19
CA PHE A 450 28.00 13.21 0.50
C PHE A 450 29.21 14.03 0.86
N THR A 451 30.34 13.35 0.96
CA THR A 451 31.64 13.97 1.30
C THR A 451 32.70 13.52 0.31
N THR A 452 33.59 14.46 -0.07
CA THR A 452 34.80 14.17 -0.85
C THR A 452 35.98 14.98 -0.30
N PHE A 453 37.18 14.42 -0.42
CA PHE A 453 38.41 15.10 -0.01
C PHE A 453 39.12 15.71 -1.21
N VAL A 454 39.35 17.02 -1.19
CA VAL A 454 40.11 17.74 -2.21
C VAL A 454 41.51 18.04 -1.69
N ASP A 455 42.52 17.57 -2.41
CA ASP A 455 43.94 17.77 -2.06
C ASP A 455 44.78 18.10 -3.30
N LEU A 456 45.95 18.68 -3.06
CA LEU A 456 46.93 18.98 -4.11
C LEU A 456 47.57 17.67 -4.57
N ALA A 457 47.46 17.38 -5.87
CA ALA A 457 48.18 16.27 -6.47
C ALA A 457 49.70 16.49 -6.33
N PRO A 458 50.49 15.43 -6.05
CA PRO A 458 51.94 15.53 -6.17
C PRO A 458 52.32 15.97 -7.58
N ASP A 459 53.37 16.78 -7.72
CA ASP A 459 53.88 17.26 -9.02
C ASP A 459 54.13 16.11 -10.03
N THR A 460 54.41 14.90 -9.55
CA THR A 460 54.61 13.69 -10.36
C THR A 460 53.35 13.18 -11.06
N ASP A 461 52.17 13.46 -10.52
CA ASP A 461 50.87 13.02 -11.04
C ASP A 461 50.24 14.07 -11.98
N CYS A 462 50.86 15.25 -12.09
CA CYS A 462 50.38 16.36 -12.91
C CYS A 462 50.97 16.31 -14.34
N PRO A 463 50.17 16.64 -15.38
CA PRO A 463 50.66 16.64 -16.75
C PRO A 463 51.71 17.73 -16.98
N CYS A 464 52.76 17.41 -17.73
CA CYS A 464 53.79 18.38 -18.12
C CYS A 464 53.22 19.44 -19.08
N LEU A 465 53.26 20.71 -18.66
CA LEU A 465 52.84 21.86 -19.46
C LEU A 465 54.05 22.77 -19.75
N LEU A 466 54.57 22.68 -20.98
CA LEU A 466 55.68 23.51 -21.46
C LEU A 466 55.15 24.54 -22.47
N GLU A 467 55.02 25.81 -22.11
CA GLU A 467 54.43 26.85 -22.98
C GLU A 467 55.48 27.69 -23.69
N MET A 468 55.18 28.18 -24.90
CA MET A 468 56.09 29.06 -25.65
C MET A 468 55.47 30.44 -25.78
N PRO A 469 56.18 31.53 -25.41
CA PRO A 469 55.66 32.88 -25.58
C PRO A 469 55.57 33.24 -27.06
N SER A 470 54.62 34.10 -27.43
CA SER A 470 54.43 34.53 -28.83
C SER A 470 55.27 35.75 -29.22
N ALA A 471 55.84 36.46 -28.25
CA ALA A 471 56.72 37.60 -28.46
C ALA A 471 57.66 37.81 -27.26
N PHE A 472 58.78 38.51 -27.50
CA PHE A 472 59.71 38.91 -26.45
C PHE A 472 60.40 40.25 -26.82
N THR A 473 60.93 40.95 -25.82
CA THR A 473 61.50 42.30 -25.92
C THR A 473 62.90 42.33 -25.32
N PRO A 474 63.97 42.01 -26.09
CA PRO A 474 65.35 42.05 -25.61
C PRO A 474 65.86 43.49 -25.49
N ASN A 475 65.41 44.20 -24.45
CA ASN A 475 65.69 45.62 -24.19
C ASN A 475 66.54 45.85 -22.91
N GLY A 476 66.82 44.80 -22.14
CA GLY A 476 67.63 44.81 -20.94
C GLY A 476 66.90 45.27 -19.67
N ASP A 477 65.56 45.29 -19.67
CA ASP A 477 64.75 45.69 -18.52
C ASP A 477 64.41 44.52 -17.58
N THR A 478 65.01 43.34 -17.82
CA THR A 478 64.82 42.06 -17.11
C THR A 478 63.46 41.38 -17.32
N HIS A 479 62.58 41.95 -18.15
CA HIS A 479 61.26 41.41 -18.46
C HIS A 479 61.18 41.00 -19.93
N ASN A 480 60.93 39.71 -20.18
CA ASN A 480 60.84 39.15 -21.53
C ASN A 480 62.07 39.43 -22.40
N ASP A 481 63.26 39.52 -21.79
CA ASP A 481 64.52 39.74 -22.50
C ASP A 481 64.99 38.52 -23.30
N PHE A 482 64.47 37.34 -22.94
CA PHE A 482 64.85 36.09 -23.56
C PHE A 482 63.61 35.33 -24.04
N PHE A 483 63.79 34.62 -25.15
CA PHE A 483 62.82 33.71 -25.71
C PHE A 483 63.18 32.26 -25.37
N GLY A 484 62.36 31.64 -24.54
CA GLY A 484 62.46 30.24 -24.15
C GLY A 484 61.10 29.73 -23.65
N PRO A 485 60.96 28.41 -23.44
CA PRO A 485 59.74 27.86 -22.87
C PRO A 485 59.54 28.31 -21.43
N VAL A 486 58.27 28.49 -21.05
CA VAL A 486 57.83 28.62 -19.66
C VAL A 486 57.46 27.22 -19.20
N ASP A 487 58.28 26.68 -18.30
CA ASP A 487 58.05 25.39 -17.66
C ASP A 487 57.02 25.54 -16.53
N ARG A 488 55.90 24.83 -16.68
CA ARG A 488 54.90 24.62 -15.63
C ARG A 488 54.77 23.12 -15.38
N ASN A 489 55.74 22.58 -14.65
CA ASN A 489 55.74 21.21 -14.12
C ASN A 489 56.20 20.11 -15.11
N CYS A 490 57.23 20.38 -15.90
CA CYS A 490 57.86 19.42 -16.79
C CYS A 490 59.20 18.92 -16.25
N ARG A 491 59.28 17.62 -15.95
CA ARG A 491 60.57 16.96 -15.67
C ARG A 491 61.26 16.60 -16.98
N ILE A 492 62.03 17.53 -17.56
CA ILE A 492 62.72 17.29 -18.83
C ILE A 492 63.91 16.35 -18.63
N LYS A 493 63.89 15.20 -19.32
CA LYS A 493 64.98 14.22 -19.27
C LYS A 493 66.29 14.86 -19.73
N ALA A 494 67.34 14.70 -18.93
CA ALA A 494 68.65 15.27 -19.21
C ALA A 494 69.15 14.88 -20.62
N GLY A 495 69.56 15.87 -21.41
CA GLY A 495 70.05 15.68 -22.77
C GLY A 495 68.98 15.40 -23.83
N SER A 496 67.69 15.48 -23.50
CA SER A 496 66.58 15.32 -24.46
C SER A 496 66.05 16.64 -25.03
N TYR A 497 66.47 17.78 -24.47
CA TYR A 497 65.98 19.11 -24.81
C TYR A 497 66.75 19.74 -25.97
N THR A 498 66.05 20.32 -26.94
CA THR A 498 66.64 21.14 -28.01
C THR A 498 65.63 22.19 -28.47
N LEU A 499 65.93 23.46 -28.19
CA LEU A 499 65.24 24.63 -28.74
C LEU A 499 66.08 25.20 -29.88
N ARG A 500 65.49 25.33 -31.07
CA ARG A 500 66.09 26.02 -32.22
C ARG A 500 65.22 27.19 -32.64
N VAL A 501 65.84 28.31 -32.96
CA VAL A 501 65.19 29.49 -33.55
C VAL A 501 65.78 29.76 -34.93
N TYR A 502 64.91 30.07 -35.89
CA TYR A 502 65.22 30.23 -37.30
C TYR A 502 64.81 31.63 -37.76
N ASN A 503 65.66 32.25 -38.58
CA ASN A 503 65.25 33.44 -39.31
C ASN A 503 64.35 33.09 -40.52
N ARG A 504 63.83 34.10 -41.22
CA ARG A 504 62.96 33.92 -42.41
C ARG A 504 63.58 33.11 -43.56
N TRP A 505 64.89 32.90 -43.55
CA TRP A 505 65.61 32.14 -44.57
C TRP A 505 65.87 30.68 -44.15
N GLY A 506 65.41 30.28 -42.95
CA GLY A 506 65.61 28.94 -42.41
C GLY A 506 67.00 28.71 -41.79
N GLU A 507 67.78 29.77 -41.59
CA GLU A 507 69.06 29.69 -40.88
C GLU A 507 68.82 29.69 -39.37
N VAL A 508 69.47 28.77 -38.66
CA VAL A 508 69.42 28.66 -37.19
C VAL A 508 70.18 29.84 -36.58
N VAL A 509 69.46 30.76 -35.94
CA VAL A 509 70.02 31.92 -35.26
C VAL A 509 70.24 31.68 -33.77
N PHE A 510 69.64 30.63 -33.22
CA PHE A 510 69.85 30.17 -31.85
C PHE A 510 69.62 28.67 -31.74
N GLU A 511 70.47 27.99 -30.98
CA GLU A 511 70.27 26.60 -30.57
C GLU A 511 70.62 26.47 -29.09
N GLY A 512 69.67 26.02 -28.28
CA GLY A 512 69.82 25.79 -26.85
C GLY A 512 69.47 24.35 -26.51
N THR A 513 70.35 23.66 -25.77
CA THR A 513 70.17 22.25 -25.35
C THR A 513 69.95 22.09 -23.85
N ASP A 514 69.92 23.21 -23.11
CA ASP A 514 69.73 23.25 -21.67
C ASP A 514 68.35 23.87 -21.37
N PRO A 515 67.40 23.12 -20.77
CA PRO A 515 66.08 23.63 -20.44
C PRO A 515 66.13 24.72 -19.35
N ASP A 516 67.18 24.77 -18.53
CA ASP A 516 67.34 25.76 -17.45
C ASP A 516 68.01 27.06 -17.94
N ALA A 517 68.44 27.11 -19.21
CA ALA A 517 69.01 28.32 -19.79
C ALA A 517 67.93 29.35 -20.14
N LEU A 518 68.26 30.64 -20.01
CA LEU A 518 67.33 31.75 -20.24
C LEU A 518 66.69 31.78 -21.64
N GLY A 519 67.34 31.16 -22.64
CA GLY A 519 66.86 31.12 -24.02
C GLY A 519 67.56 32.11 -24.94
N TRP A 520 66.90 32.48 -26.04
CA TRP A 520 67.46 33.38 -27.05
C TRP A 520 67.27 34.85 -26.70
N ASP A 521 68.34 35.63 -26.67
CA ASP A 521 68.37 37.06 -26.31
C ASP A 521 68.13 38.00 -27.51
N GLY A 522 67.76 37.47 -28.68
CA GLY A 522 67.57 38.27 -29.89
C GLY A 522 68.87 38.68 -30.60
N ASN A 523 70.02 38.10 -30.24
CA ASN A 523 71.30 38.31 -30.91
C ASN A 523 71.73 37.07 -31.71
N PHE A 524 72.50 37.27 -32.77
CA PHE A 524 73.16 36.20 -33.51
C PHE A 524 74.56 36.68 -33.92
N ASN A 525 75.59 35.89 -33.61
CA ASN A 525 77.00 36.28 -33.78
C ASN A 525 77.36 37.64 -33.13
N ASN A 526 76.81 37.92 -31.94
CA ASN A 526 76.91 39.19 -31.21
C ASN A 526 76.29 40.41 -31.92
N GLU A 527 75.54 40.20 -33.00
CA GLU A 527 74.83 41.27 -33.70
C GLU A 527 73.31 41.22 -33.41
N PRO A 528 72.69 42.36 -33.09
CA PRO A 528 71.27 42.47 -32.85
C PRO A 528 70.47 42.05 -34.08
N GLN A 529 69.53 41.11 -33.90
CA GLN A 529 68.67 40.64 -34.98
C GLN A 529 67.49 41.61 -35.25
N PRO A 530 67.03 41.78 -36.50
CA PRO A 530 65.92 42.68 -36.83
C PRO A 530 64.63 42.37 -36.06
N SER A 531 63.80 43.39 -35.80
CA SER A 531 62.44 43.23 -35.28
C SER A 531 61.53 42.64 -36.35
N GLU A 532 61.51 41.31 -36.43
CA GLU A 532 60.75 40.50 -37.37
C GLU A 532 60.16 39.26 -36.65
N VAL A 533 59.46 38.42 -37.41
CA VAL A 533 58.97 37.12 -36.93
C VAL A 533 60.04 36.06 -37.21
N TYR A 534 60.32 35.26 -36.19
CA TYR A 534 61.23 34.12 -36.21
C TYR A 534 60.44 32.83 -36.00
N PHE A 535 60.92 31.71 -36.51
CA PHE A 535 60.30 30.41 -36.29
C PHE A 535 61.08 29.62 -35.27
N TYR A 536 60.43 28.77 -34.48
CA TYR A 536 61.13 27.91 -33.54
C TYR A 536 60.66 26.46 -33.65
N THR A 537 61.56 25.57 -33.26
CA THR A 537 61.25 24.17 -32.97
C THR A 537 61.80 23.83 -31.59
N LEU A 538 61.01 23.12 -30.79
CA LEU A 538 61.37 22.67 -29.46
C LEU A 538 61.11 21.17 -29.39
N GLN A 539 62.14 20.40 -29.08
CA GLN A 539 62.07 18.96 -28.88
C GLN A 539 62.50 18.64 -27.45
N TYR A 540 61.77 17.77 -26.77
CA TYR A 540 62.08 17.35 -25.40
C TYR A 540 61.52 15.97 -25.08
N ILE A 541 61.96 15.35 -24.00
CA ILE A 541 61.32 14.17 -23.40
C ILE A 541 60.96 14.54 -21.96
N SER A 542 59.67 14.43 -21.62
CA SER A 542 59.20 14.56 -20.23
C SER A 542 59.29 13.20 -19.55
N GLU A 543 59.93 13.15 -18.38
CA GLU A 543 59.90 12.00 -17.48
C GLU A 543 58.56 12.00 -16.73
N THR A 544 57.84 10.88 -16.78
CA THR A 544 56.67 10.63 -15.93
C THR A 544 56.82 9.28 -15.25
N ASP A 545 56.12 9.05 -14.14
CA ASP A 545 56.17 7.76 -13.44
C ASP A 545 55.53 6.61 -14.26
N GLN A 546 54.80 6.95 -15.33
CA GLN A 546 54.21 6.01 -16.29
C GLN A 546 55.10 5.76 -17.52
N GLY A 547 56.23 6.47 -17.64
CA GLY A 547 57.21 6.36 -18.73
C GLY A 547 57.60 7.69 -19.37
N ASP A 548 58.68 7.66 -20.15
CA ASP A 548 59.18 8.83 -20.88
C ASP A 548 58.25 9.21 -22.04
N VAL A 549 57.76 10.45 -22.05
CA VAL A 549 56.87 10.98 -23.09
C VAL A 549 57.62 11.99 -23.97
N PRO A 550 57.82 11.74 -25.27
CA PRO A 550 58.42 12.71 -26.18
C PRO A 550 57.45 13.87 -26.45
N GLY A 551 57.97 15.10 -26.45
CA GLY A 551 57.25 16.32 -26.76
C GLY A 551 57.92 17.10 -27.88
N GLU A 552 57.10 17.71 -28.74
CA GLU A 552 57.55 18.60 -29.81
C GLU A 552 56.63 19.83 -29.89
N LYS A 553 57.20 21.03 -29.98
CA LYS A 553 56.47 22.28 -30.23
C LYS A 553 57.14 23.07 -31.33
N ASN A 554 56.34 23.56 -32.26
CA ASN A 554 56.80 24.38 -33.37
C ASN A 554 55.88 25.59 -33.49
N GLY A 555 56.43 26.74 -33.87
CA GLY A 555 55.64 27.96 -33.99
C GLY A 555 56.48 29.15 -34.44
N ASP A 556 55.91 30.33 -34.28
CA ASP A 556 56.58 31.59 -34.54
C ASP A 556 56.63 32.46 -33.27
N VAL A 557 57.64 33.33 -33.23
CA VAL A 557 57.84 34.32 -32.17
C VAL A 557 58.16 35.66 -32.81
N THR A 558 57.54 36.72 -32.30
CA THR A 558 57.82 38.10 -32.72
C THR A 558 58.92 38.71 -31.84
N LEU A 559 60.03 39.14 -32.45
CA LEU A 559 61.07 39.93 -31.76
C LEU A 559 60.71 41.41 -31.85
N LEU A 560 60.56 42.06 -30.70
CA LEU A 560 60.21 43.48 -30.58
C LEU A 560 61.36 44.26 -29.94
N ARG A 561 61.78 45.39 -30.53
CA ARG A 561 62.79 46.29 -29.95
C ARG A 561 62.33 47.73 -29.95
#